data_AF-A0A811MEB4-F1
#
_entry.id   AF-A0A811MEB4-F1
#
_cell.length_a   1.000
_cell.length_b   1.000
_cell.length_c   1.000
_cell.angle_alpha   90.00
_cell.angle_beta   90.00
_cell.angle_gamma   90.00
#
_symmetry.space_group_name_H-M   'P 1'
#
loop_
_entity.id
_entity.type
_entity.pdbx_description
1 polymer ?
#
loop_
_entity_poly.entity_id
_entity_poly.type
_entity_poly.pdbx_seq_one_letter_code
_entity_poly.pdbx_strand_id
1 'polypeptide(L)'
;MAGGGEELKLLGTWASPFVIRVKLALSFKGLSYENLEEEDLYYNKSELLLKSNPVHKQVPVLIHNGKSICESQLIVQYIDEAFSTNGPSLLAVEPYERAMARFWGAYIDDKGKDRGGKGRGTEADVRGGGDPGGSLQGPLKGKPFFGGDSVGYLDIVLGGLIPMVYYGEARYGIELFDDTRSPLLVAWVERFGALDAAKAILPDVALKQTFAAVETLEAAFKDLSKGKPFFGGDSVGYLDIVLGGLIPMVYYGEARYGIELFDDTRSPLLVAWVERFGALDAAKAILPDVDKLVEYSKMKQARAAAMATDTSSSN
;
A
#
# COMPACT_ATOMS: atom_id res chain seq x y z
N MET A 1 -7.01 38.31 3.33
CA MET A 1 -7.67 37.70 4.49
C MET A 1 -9.17 37.76 4.28
N ALA A 2 -9.78 36.68 3.77
CA ALA A 2 -11.23 36.46 3.70
C ALA A 2 -11.49 34.97 3.36
N GLY A 3 -12.46 34.35 4.05
CA GLY A 3 -13.06 33.05 3.71
C GLY A 3 -12.56 31.89 4.58
N GLY A 4 -13.38 31.44 5.54
CA GLY A 4 -13.11 30.21 6.29
C GLY A 4 -12.95 29.03 5.32
N GLY A 5 -11.74 28.45 5.28
CA GLY A 5 -11.45 27.31 4.43
C GLY A 5 -12.35 26.14 4.81
N GLU A 6 -12.87 25.44 3.80
CA GLU A 6 -13.72 24.27 3.99
C GLU A 6 -13.00 23.23 4.88
N GLU A 7 -13.64 22.83 5.97
CA GLU A 7 -13.09 21.87 6.92
C GLU A 7 -13.29 20.45 6.38
N LEU A 8 -12.19 19.78 6.05
CA LEU A 8 -12.17 18.39 5.60
C LEU A 8 -11.44 17.51 6.63
N LYS A 9 -12.11 16.44 7.08
CA LYS A 9 -11.52 15.40 7.93
C LYS A 9 -11.76 14.03 7.35
N LEU A 10 -10.78 13.15 7.46
CA LEU A 10 -10.89 11.75 7.09
C LEU A 10 -10.73 10.90 8.34
N LEU A 11 -11.81 10.27 8.78
CA LEU A 11 -11.79 9.25 9.82
C LEU A 11 -11.53 7.88 9.20
N GLY A 12 -10.44 7.24 9.62
CA GLY A 12 -10.06 5.95 9.07
C GLY A 12 -8.89 5.28 9.78
N THR A 13 -8.65 4.03 9.42
CA THR A 13 -7.41 3.33 9.78
C THR A 13 -6.44 3.34 8.61
N TRP A 14 -5.18 3.61 8.87
CA TRP A 14 -4.13 3.76 7.86
C TRP A 14 -3.97 2.52 6.96
N ALA A 15 -4.24 1.32 7.47
CA ALA A 15 -4.08 0.06 6.75
C ALA A 15 -5.29 -0.33 5.88
N SER A 16 -6.41 0.39 5.98
CA SER A 16 -7.64 0.01 5.28
C SER A 16 -7.56 0.38 3.80
N PRO A 17 -7.75 -0.60 2.87
CA PRO A 17 -7.74 -0.30 1.44
C PRO A 17 -8.83 0.70 1.05
N PHE A 18 -9.95 0.69 1.76
CA PHE A 18 -11.06 1.62 1.54
C PHE A 18 -10.70 3.05 1.96
N VAL A 19 -9.92 3.22 3.03
CA VAL A 19 -9.41 4.53 3.47
C VAL A 19 -8.35 5.04 2.49
N ILE A 20 -7.47 4.16 2.00
CA ILE A 20 -6.42 4.50 1.02
C ILE A 20 -7.02 5.04 -0.28
N ARG A 21 -8.15 4.49 -0.76
CA ARG A 21 -8.90 5.07 -1.91
C ARG A 21 -9.20 6.55 -1.71
N VAL A 22 -9.70 6.91 -0.52
CA VAL A 22 -10.06 8.28 -0.19
C VAL A 22 -8.81 9.17 -0.08
N LYS A 23 -7.74 8.67 0.55
CA LYS A 23 -6.46 9.39 0.62
C LYS A 23 -5.89 9.67 -0.78
N LEU A 24 -5.95 8.70 -1.68
CA LEU A 24 -5.52 8.86 -3.07
C LEU A 24 -6.39 9.92 -3.77
N ALA A 25 -7.71 9.83 -3.68
CA ALA A 25 -8.60 10.82 -4.30
C ALA A 25 -8.34 12.25 -3.80
N LEU A 26 -8.20 12.44 -2.48
CA LEU A 26 -7.85 13.74 -1.89
C LEU A 26 -6.49 14.24 -2.40
N SER A 27 -5.50 13.36 -2.50
CA SER A 27 -4.16 13.70 -3.01
C SER A 27 -4.16 14.09 -4.49
N PHE A 28 -4.84 13.34 -5.36
CA PHE A 28 -4.98 13.69 -6.78
C PHE A 28 -5.73 15.01 -6.96
N LYS A 29 -6.70 15.30 -6.09
CA LYS A 29 -7.40 16.59 -6.07
C LYS A 29 -6.60 17.73 -5.43
N GLY A 30 -5.44 17.46 -4.83
CA GLY A 30 -4.64 18.46 -4.15
C GLY A 30 -5.34 19.06 -2.92
N LEU A 31 -6.18 18.28 -2.24
CA LEU A 31 -6.96 18.72 -1.09
C LEU A 31 -6.22 18.39 0.22
N SER A 32 -6.11 19.39 1.10
CA SER A 32 -5.68 19.19 2.47
C SER A 32 -6.83 18.69 3.34
N TYR A 33 -6.52 17.85 4.34
CA TYR A 33 -7.51 17.30 5.26
C TYR A 33 -6.85 16.96 6.60
N GLU A 34 -7.65 16.95 7.66
CA GLU A 34 -7.26 16.39 8.97
C GLU A 34 -7.43 14.86 8.94
N ASN A 35 -6.36 14.11 9.17
CA ASN A 35 -6.44 12.65 9.29
C ASN A 35 -6.75 12.26 10.73
N LEU A 36 -7.93 11.69 10.95
CA LEU A 36 -8.38 11.17 12.25
C LEU A 36 -8.20 9.66 12.25
N GLU A 37 -7.24 9.19 13.03
CA GLU A 37 -6.90 7.76 13.09
C GLU A 37 -7.90 7.00 13.99
N GLU A 38 -8.46 5.92 13.46
CA GLU A 38 -9.28 4.98 14.22
C GLU A 38 -8.42 3.78 14.62
N GLU A 39 -8.11 3.68 15.91
CA GLU A 39 -7.17 2.69 16.45
C GLU A 39 -7.74 1.26 16.46
N ASP A 40 -9.04 1.10 16.73
CA ASP A 40 -9.68 -0.21 16.86
C ASP A 40 -11.04 -0.29 16.13
N LEU A 41 -11.09 -1.10 15.09
CA LEU A 41 -12.30 -1.35 14.29
C LEU A 41 -13.13 -2.56 14.77
N TYR A 42 -12.64 -3.33 15.74
CA TYR A 42 -13.19 -4.63 16.11
C TYR A 42 -13.87 -4.60 17.47
N TYR A 43 -13.21 -4.05 18.49
CA TYR A 43 -13.70 -4.14 19.88
C TYR A 43 -14.08 -2.78 20.46
N ASN A 44 -13.25 -1.75 20.23
CA ASN A 44 -13.43 -0.43 20.84
C ASN A 44 -13.47 0.70 19.80
N LYS A 45 -14.58 0.78 19.07
CA LYS A 45 -14.82 1.85 18.08
C LYS A 45 -15.04 3.20 18.77
N SER A 46 -14.43 4.25 18.26
CA SER A 46 -14.58 5.61 18.78
C SER A 46 -16.03 6.11 18.75
N GLU A 47 -16.40 6.98 19.70
CA GLU A 47 -17.70 7.66 19.69
C GLU A 47 -17.90 8.47 18.42
N LEU A 48 -16.82 9.06 17.89
CA LEU A 48 -16.85 9.79 16.63
C LEU A 48 -17.27 8.88 15.47
N LEU A 49 -16.68 7.68 15.34
CA LEU A 49 -17.08 6.72 14.31
C LEU A 49 -18.54 6.29 14.47
N LEU A 50 -18.96 5.96 15.68
CA LEU A 50 -20.33 5.52 15.96
C LEU A 50 -21.36 6.62 15.65
N LYS A 51 -21.02 7.89 15.89
CA LYS A 51 -21.86 9.05 15.58
C LYS A 51 -21.88 9.38 14.09
N SER A 52 -20.73 9.31 13.42
CA SER A 52 -20.57 9.71 12.03
C SER A 52 -21.02 8.64 11.02
N ASN A 53 -20.97 7.36 11.39
CA ASN A 53 -21.51 6.24 10.60
C ASN A 53 -22.35 5.29 11.48
N PRO A 54 -23.55 5.70 11.93
CA PRO A 54 -24.36 4.89 12.84
C PRO A 54 -24.92 3.61 12.19
N VAL A 55 -25.02 3.58 10.86
CA VAL A 55 -25.56 2.46 10.08
C VAL A 55 -24.57 1.31 10.02
N HIS A 56 -23.37 1.55 9.48
CA HIS A 56 -22.38 0.50 9.25
C HIS A 56 -21.27 0.48 10.30
N LYS A 57 -21.01 1.61 10.98
CA LYS A 57 -19.95 1.75 12.00
C LYS A 57 -18.59 1.33 11.43
N GLN A 58 -18.33 1.74 10.19
CA GLN A 58 -17.17 1.37 9.38
C GLN A 58 -16.46 2.61 8.85
N VAL A 59 -15.18 2.43 8.56
CA VAL A 59 -14.33 3.42 7.91
C VAL A 59 -14.15 3.09 6.41
N PRO A 60 -13.83 4.07 5.55
CA PRO A 60 -13.65 5.49 5.82
C PRO A 60 -14.96 6.25 6.08
N VAL A 61 -14.83 7.36 6.81
CA VAL A 61 -15.84 8.43 6.86
C VAL A 61 -15.17 9.76 6.53
N LEU A 62 -15.64 10.44 5.48
CA LEU A 62 -15.23 11.81 5.19
C LEU A 62 -16.18 12.77 5.91
N ILE A 63 -15.65 13.73 6.65
CA ILE A 63 -16.42 14.79 7.30
C ILE A 63 -16.09 16.09 6.59
N HIS A 64 -17.06 16.64 5.87
CA HIS A 64 -16.93 17.92 5.18
C HIS A 64 -17.86 18.94 5.84
N ASN A 65 -17.30 19.96 6.50
CA ASN A 65 -18.04 20.99 7.23
C ASN A 65 -19.07 20.39 8.22
N GLY A 66 -18.62 19.41 9.01
CA GLY A 66 -19.43 18.68 9.99
C GLY A 66 -20.41 17.65 9.43
N LYS A 67 -20.53 17.51 8.09
CA LYS A 67 -21.42 16.52 7.45
C LYS A 67 -20.62 15.26 7.10
N SER A 68 -21.13 14.10 7.53
CA SER A 68 -20.47 12.82 7.30
C SER A 68 -20.90 12.18 5.98
N ILE A 69 -19.94 11.70 5.20
CA ILE A 69 -20.11 10.90 3.99
C ILE A 69 -19.44 9.55 4.23
N CYS A 70 -20.19 8.47 4.05
CA CYS A 70 -19.73 7.08 4.27
C CYS A 70 -19.56 6.36 2.92
N GLU A 71 -18.96 5.17 2.96
CA GLU A 71 -18.63 4.31 1.80
C GLU A 71 -17.54 4.91 0.90
N SER A 72 -16.40 4.23 0.81
CA SER A 72 -15.23 4.73 0.05
C SER A 72 -15.55 5.15 -1.39
N GLN A 73 -16.37 4.36 -2.11
CA GLN A 73 -16.75 4.66 -3.49
C GLN A 73 -17.69 5.88 -3.60
N LEU A 74 -18.55 6.12 -2.61
CA LEU A 74 -19.40 7.31 -2.57
C LEU A 74 -18.58 8.54 -2.17
N ILE A 75 -17.64 8.39 -1.23
CA ILE A 75 -16.72 9.46 -0.83
C ILE A 75 -15.85 9.91 -2.01
N VAL A 76 -15.28 8.99 -2.80
CA VAL A 76 -14.47 9.33 -3.98
C VAL A 76 -15.29 10.10 -5.01
N GLN A 77 -16.55 9.71 -5.24
CA GLN A 77 -17.46 10.41 -6.14
C GLN A 77 -17.81 11.81 -5.60
N TYR A 78 -18.12 11.90 -4.31
CA TYR A 78 -18.39 13.16 -3.65
C TYR A 78 -17.21 14.13 -3.77
N ILE A 79 -15.98 13.64 -3.58
CA ILE A 79 -14.77 14.44 -3.75
C ILE A 79 -14.64 14.92 -5.20
N ASP A 80 -14.89 14.07 -6.18
CA ASP A 80 -14.81 14.45 -7.60
C ASP A 80 -15.83 15.52 -7.99
N GLU A 81 -17.05 15.42 -7.46
CA GLU A 81 -18.17 16.33 -7.74
C GLU A 81 -18.06 17.65 -6.95
N ALA A 82 -17.81 17.60 -5.65
CA ALA A 82 -17.76 18.77 -4.78
C ALA A 82 -16.52 19.65 -5.05
N PHE A 83 -15.42 19.03 -5.49
CA PHE A 83 -14.16 19.70 -5.80
C PHE A 83 -13.80 19.58 -7.28
N SER A 84 -14.78 19.81 -8.15
CA SER A 84 -14.61 19.68 -9.61
C SER A 84 -13.60 20.67 -10.21
N THR A 85 -13.32 21.78 -9.52
CA THR A 85 -12.30 22.78 -9.91
C THR A 85 -10.89 22.44 -9.45
N ASN A 86 -10.73 21.39 -8.65
CA ASN A 86 -9.46 20.98 -8.07
C ASN A 86 -8.97 19.69 -8.74
N GLY A 87 -7.69 19.66 -9.12
CA GLY A 87 -7.06 18.48 -9.71
C GLY A 87 -7.75 17.94 -10.97
N PRO A 88 -7.37 16.74 -11.43
CA PRO A 88 -8.03 16.08 -12.55
C PRO A 88 -9.40 15.53 -12.15
N SER A 89 -10.28 15.34 -13.13
CA SER A 89 -11.53 14.62 -12.93
C SER A 89 -11.28 13.12 -12.83
N LEU A 90 -11.89 12.47 -11.85
CA LEU A 90 -11.74 11.04 -11.61
C LEU A 90 -12.77 10.24 -12.42
N LEU A 91 -13.96 10.77 -12.67
CA LEU A 91 -14.95 10.12 -13.51
C LEU A 91 -15.04 10.76 -14.91
N ALA A 92 -15.23 9.92 -15.92
CA ALA A 92 -15.47 10.39 -17.28
C ALA A 92 -16.73 11.28 -17.34
N VAL A 93 -16.73 12.29 -18.21
CA VAL A 93 -17.90 13.14 -18.51
C VAL A 93 -18.95 12.36 -19.30
N GLU A 94 -18.52 11.43 -20.15
CA GLU A 94 -19.42 10.57 -20.92
C GLU A 94 -20.20 9.60 -20.03
N PRO A 95 -21.55 9.59 -20.09
CA PRO A 95 -22.38 8.79 -19.18
C PRO A 95 -22.10 7.29 -19.22
N TYR A 96 -21.82 6.74 -20.42
CA TYR A 96 -21.55 5.32 -20.58
C TYR A 96 -20.22 4.92 -19.92
N GLU A 97 -19.14 5.66 -20.20
CA GLU A 97 -17.82 5.42 -19.60
C GLU A 97 -17.87 5.55 -18.07
N ARG A 98 -18.60 6.54 -17.56
CA ARG A 98 -18.84 6.72 -16.13
C ARG A 98 -19.61 5.54 -15.51
N ALA A 99 -20.62 5.03 -16.20
CA ALA A 99 -21.36 3.84 -15.74
C ALA A 99 -20.47 2.59 -15.74
N MET A 100 -19.62 2.41 -16.75
CA MET A 100 -18.67 1.29 -16.81
C MET A 100 -17.62 1.34 -15.70
N ALA A 101 -17.08 2.52 -15.39
CA ALA A 101 -16.16 2.70 -14.26
C ALA A 101 -16.82 2.30 -12.92
N ARG A 102 -18.07 2.71 -12.69
CA ARG A 102 -18.87 2.33 -11.51
C ARG A 102 -19.16 0.83 -11.45
N PHE A 103 -19.51 0.22 -12.58
CA PHE A 103 -19.73 -1.22 -12.67
C PHE A 103 -18.49 -2.01 -12.24
N TRP A 104 -17.32 -1.67 -12.79
CA TRP A 104 -16.07 -2.35 -12.44
C TRP A 104 -15.67 -2.09 -10.98
N GLY A 105 -15.90 -0.87 -10.47
CA GLY A 105 -15.71 -0.58 -9.05
C GLY A 105 -16.57 -1.46 -8.13
N ALA A 106 -17.85 -1.64 -8.47
CA ALA A 106 -18.75 -2.52 -7.74
C ALA A 106 -18.32 -4.00 -7.83
N TYR A 107 -17.91 -4.45 -9.02
CA TYR A 107 -17.41 -5.80 -9.24
C TYR A 107 -16.19 -6.13 -8.36
N ILE A 108 -15.24 -5.19 -8.23
CA ILE A 108 -14.05 -5.36 -7.39
C ILE A 108 -14.42 -5.59 -5.93
N ASP A 109 -15.35 -4.78 -5.38
CA ASP A 109 -15.74 -4.89 -3.98
C ASP A 109 -16.56 -6.16 -3.70
N ASP A 110 -17.41 -6.58 -4.64
CA ASP A 110 -18.18 -7.83 -4.57
C ASP A 110 -17.25 -9.06 -4.52
N LYS A 111 -16.26 -9.11 -5.42
CA LYS A 111 -15.24 -10.18 -5.42
C LYS A 111 -14.34 -10.14 -4.19
N GLY A 112 -14.12 -8.96 -3.60
CA GLY A 112 -13.43 -8.83 -2.32
C GLY A 112 -14.20 -9.47 -1.17
N LYS A 113 -15.54 -9.29 -1.14
CA LYS A 113 -16.42 -9.87 -0.10
C LYS A 113 -16.53 -11.39 -0.18
N ASP A 114 -16.61 -11.95 -1.39
CA ASP A 114 -16.64 -13.40 -1.62
C ASP A 114 -15.39 -14.12 -1.04
N ARG A 115 -14.22 -13.46 -1.10
CA ARG A 115 -12.96 -13.99 -0.54
C ARG A 115 -12.84 -13.82 0.98
N GLY A 116 -13.55 -12.85 1.57
CA GLY A 116 -13.56 -12.62 3.01
C GLY A 116 -14.55 -13.49 3.78
N GLY A 117 -15.64 -13.94 3.15
CA GLY A 117 -16.70 -14.73 3.77
C GLY A 117 -16.47 -16.26 3.80
N LYS A 118 -15.61 -16.78 2.91
CA LYS A 118 -15.15 -18.17 2.96
C LYS A 118 -13.82 -18.21 3.67
N GLY A 119 -13.73 -18.94 4.78
CA GLY A 119 -12.52 -19.02 5.59
C GLY A 119 -11.27 -19.24 4.73
N ARG A 120 -10.19 -18.50 5.03
CA ARG A 120 -8.87 -18.68 4.40
C ARG A 120 -8.50 -20.15 4.52
N GLY A 121 -8.44 -20.92 3.43
CA GLY A 121 -8.19 -22.34 3.62
C GLY A 121 -7.95 -23.27 2.45
N THR A 122 -8.20 -22.94 1.18
CA THR A 122 -7.83 -23.89 0.10
C THR A 122 -7.35 -23.24 -1.19
N GLU A 123 -6.38 -23.91 -1.83
CA GLU A 123 -5.91 -23.66 -3.21
C GLU A 123 -7.05 -23.71 -4.25
N ALA A 124 -8.14 -24.42 -3.91
CA ALA A 124 -9.35 -24.53 -4.72
C ALA A 124 -10.24 -23.28 -4.67
N ASP A 125 -10.30 -22.55 -3.55
CA ASP A 125 -11.05 -21.29 -3.44
C ASP A 125 -10.38 -20.15 -4.25
N VAL A 126 -9.06 -20.20 -4.41
CA VAL A 126 -8.29 -19.30 -5.28
C VAL A 126 -8.58 -19.54 -6.76
N ARG A 127 -8.95 -20.78 -7.14
CA ARG A 127 -9.29 -21.19 -8.51
C ARG A 127 -10.80 -21.17 -8.83
N GLY A 128 -11.67 -21.19 -7.83
CA GLY A 128 -13.13 -21.31 -7.99
C GLY A 128 -13.88 -19.99 -8.15
N GLY A 129 -13.32 -18.87 -7.69
CA GLY A 129 -13.73 -17.54 -8.16
C GLY A 129 -13.08 -17.31 -9.52
N GLY A 130 -13.85 -16.89 -10.54
CA GLY A 130 -13.29 -16.58 -11.87
C GLY A 130 -12.08 -15.63 -11.79
N ASP A 131 -11.34 -15.43 -12.88
CA ASP A 131 -10.09 -14.65 -12.87
C ASP A 131 -10.37 -13.12 -12.92
N PRO A 132 -10.44 -12.39 -11.78
CA PRO A 132 -10.64 -10.94 -11.84
C PRO A 132 -9.44 -10.21 -12.46
N GLY A 133 -8.23 -10.78 -12.40
CA GLY A 133 -7.06 -10.22 -13.06
C GLY A 133 -7.25 -10.22 -14.57
N GLY A 134 -7.62 -11.37 -15.13
CA GLY A 134 -8.00 -11.53 -16.53
C GLY A 134 -9.15 -10.61 -16.96
N SER A 135 -10.22 -10.54 -16.16
CA SER A 135 -11.40 -9.69 -16.48
C SER A 135 -11.08 -8.19 -16.56
N LEU A 136 -10.11 -7.70 -15.77
CA LEU A 136 -9.72 -6.29 -15.73
C LEU A 136 -8.72 -5.89 -16.84
N GLN A 137 -8.15 -6.85 -17.59
CA GLN A 137 -7.27 -6.52 -18.71
C GLN A 137 -7.99 -5.88 -19.90
N GLY A 138 -9.24 -6.28 -20.15
CA GLY A 138 -10.07 -5.71 -21.23
C GLY A 138 -10.24 -4.19 -21.10
N PRO A 139 -10.74 -3.69 -19.95
CA PRO A 139 -10.88 -2.25 -19.70
C PRO A 139 -9.58 -1.44 -19.78
N LEU A 140 -8.43 -2.06 -19.50
CA LEU A 140 -7.11 -1.42 -19.52
C LEU A 140 -6.42 -1.47 -20.89
N LYS A 141 -6.92 -2.30 -21.82
CA LYS A 141 -6.26 -2.53 -23.12
C LYS A 141 -6.09 -1.24 -23.91
N GLY A 142 -4.84 -0.95 -24.28
CA GLY A 142 -4.47 0.23 -25.06
C GLY A 142 -4.45 1.54 -24.27
N LYS A 143 -4.56 1.48 -22.93
CA LYS A 143 -4.58 2.66 -22.06
C LYS A 143 -3.50 2.55 -20.97
N PRO A 144 -2.83 3.65 -20.59
CA PRO A 144 -1.90 3.64 -19.46
C PRO A 144 -2.62 3.45 -18.11
N PHE A 145 -3.86 3.94 -18.00
CA PHE A 145 -4.73 3.89 -16.82
C PHE A 145 -6.15 3.46 -17.18
N PHE A 146 -6.94 3.02 -16.21
CA PHE A 146 -8.36 2.72 -16.45
C PHE A 146 -9.17 3.98 -16.81
N GLY A 147 -8.73 5.15 -16.35
CA GLY A 147 -9.24 6.46 -16.78
C GLY A 147 -8.87 6.86 -18.21
N GLY A 148 -8.10 6.05 -18.96
CA GLY A 148 -7.55 6.43 -20.26
C GLY A 148 -6.13 6.96 -20.10
N ASP A 149 -5.89 8.19 -20.54
CA ASP A 149 -4.56 8.83 -20.51
C ASP A 149 -4.18 9.35 -19.11
N SER A 150 -5.14 9.43 -18.18
CA SER A 150 -4.95 9.89 -16.81
C SER A 150 -5.58 8.95 -15.80
N VAL A 151 -5.13 9.03 -14.54
CA VAL A 151 -5.75 8.32 -13.40
C VAL A 151 -7.23 8.67 -13.32
N GLY A 152 -8.07 7.63 -13.29
CA GLY A 152 -9.50 7.75 -13.10
C GLY A 152 -9.98 7.01 -11.85
N TYR A 153 -11.30 6.99 -11.69
CA TYR A 153 -12.01 6.41 -10.57
C TYR A 153 -11.63 4.95 -10.31
N LEU A 154 -11.55 4.14 -11.37
CA LEU A 154 -11.24 2.73 -11.24
C LEU A 154 -9.78 2.50 -10.82
N ASP A 155 -8.85 3.37 -11.27
CA ASP A 155 -7.46 3.37 -10.80
C ASP A 155 -7.38 3.66 -9.30
N ILE A 156 -8.17 4.61 -8.79
CA ILE A 156 -8.25 4.90 -7.34
C ILE A 156 -8.79 3.70 -6.57
N VAL A 157 -9.88 3.09 -7.05
CA VAL A 157 -10.52 1.93 -6.41
C VAL A 157 -9.55 0.75 -6.31
N LEU A 158 -8.86 0.42 -7.41
CA LEU A 158 -7.90 -0.69 -7.46
C LEU A 158 -6.59 -0.33 -6.75
N GLY A 159 -6.15 0.93 -6.85
CA GLY A 159 -4.94 1.45 -6.19
C GLY A 159 -4.99 1.32 -4.68
N GLY A 160 -6.18 1.49 -4.08
CA GLY A 160 -6.38 1.23 -2.66
C GLY A 160 -6.10 -0.22 -2.22
N LEU A 161 -6.16 -1.19 -3.14
CA LEU A 161 -5.90 -2.61 -2.84
C LEU A 161 -4.42 -2.99 -2.95
N ILE A 162 -3.58 -2.15 -3.56
CA ILE A 162 -2.16 -2.47 -3.82
C ILE A 162 -1.40 -2.91 -2.55
N PRO A 163 -1.52 -2.25 -1.39
CA PRO A 163 -0.82 -2.69 -0.19
C PRO A 163 -1.25 -4.09 0.29
N MET A 164 -2.52 -4.44 0.07
CA MET A 164 -3.03 -5.78 0.38
C MET A 164 -2.49 -6.84 -0.60
N VAL A 165 -2.28 -6.48 -1.87
CA VAL A 165 -1.65 -7.35 -2.88
C VAL A 165 -0.22 -7.68 -2.46
N TYR A 166 0.60 -6.65 -2.18
CA TYR A 166 1.98 -6.85 -1.74
C TYR A 166 2.06 -7.64 -0.43
N TYR A 167 1.17 -7.37 0.52
CA TYR A 167 1.09 -8.15 1.75
C TYR A 167 0.74 -9.62 1.47
N GLY A 168 -0.21 -9.87 0.57
CA GLY A 168 -0.62 -11.22 0.17
C GLY A 168 0.50 -12.02 -0.50
N GLU A 169 1.21 -11.39 -1.43
CA GLU A 169 2.38 -11.95 -2.11
C GLU A 169 3.50 -12.26 -1.11
N ALA A 170 3.89 -11.29 -0.28
CA ALA A 170 4.97 -11.44 0.68
C ALA A 170 4.65 -12.47 1.77
N ARG A 171 3.40 -12.52 2.25
CA ARG A 171 3.03 -13.36 3.40
C ARG A 171 2.62 -14.78 3.01
N TYR A 172 1.96 -14.93 1.87
CA TYR A 172 1.31 -16.19 1.48
C TYR A 172 1.79 -16.71 0.12
N GLY A 173 2.68 -16.01 -0.59
CA GLY A 173 3.15 -16.40 -1.92
C GLY A 173 2.04 -16.39 -2.97
N ILE A 174 0.97 -15.62 -2.75
CA ILE A 174 -0.16 -15.53 -3.67
C ILE A 174 0.17 -14.48 -4.73
N GLU A 175 0.49 -14.90 -5.95
CA GLU A 175 0.54 -14.01 -7.10
C GLU A 175 -0.89 -13.65 -7.52
N LEU A 176 -1.36 -12.48 -7.06
CA LEU A 176 -2.68 -11.96 -7.42
C LEU A 176 -2.69 -11.46 -8.87
N PHE A 177 -1.57 -10.89 -9.30
CA PHE A 177 -1.28 -10.52 -10.68
C PHE A 177 0.06 -11.12 -11.07
N ASP A 178 0.14 -11.69 -12.27
CA ASP A 178 1.43 -12.14 -12.83
C ASP A 178 1.50 -11.84 -14.33
N ASP A 179 2.72 -11.88 -14.86
CA ASP A 179 3.02 -11.55 -16.24
C ASP A 179 2.40 -12.52 -17.26
N THR A 180 2.05 -13.74 -16.84
CA THR A 180 1.46 -14.75 -17.71
C THR A 180 -0.06 -14.59 -17.82
N ARG A 181 -0.74 -14.27 -16.73
CA ARG A 181 -2.21 -14.13 -16.67
C ARG A 181 -2.68 -12.70 -16.82
N SER A 182 -1.94 -11.73 -16.30
CA SER A 182 -2.38 -10.34 -16.19
C SER A 182 -1.26 -9.29 -16.46
N PRO A 183 -0.52 -9.39 -17.58
CA PRO A 183 0.61 -8.50 -17.86
C PRO A 183 0.23 -7.02 -17.89
N LEU A 184 -0.98 -6.68 -18.34
CA LEU A 184 -1.44 -5.28 -18.35
C LEU A 184 -1.60 -4.72 -16.93
N LEU A 185 -2.05 -5.55 -15.98
CA LEU A 185 -2.21 -5.14 -14.59
C LEU A 185 -0.87 -4.99 -13.89
N VAL A 186 0.10 -5.87 -14.15
CA VAL A 186 1.46 -5.73 -13.62
C VAL A 186 2.06 -4.39 -14.06
N ALA A 187 2.01 -4.10 -15.36
CA ALA A 187 2.52 -2.84 -15.88
C ALA A 187 1.74 -1.62 -15.34
N TRP A 188 0.44 -1.75 -15.07
CA TRP A 188 -0.35 -0.71 -14.42
C TRP A 188 0.05 -0.49 -12.95
N VAL A 189 0.29 -1.55 -12.16
CA VAL A 189 0.74 -1.43 -10.76
C VAL A 189 2.03 -0.64 -10.69
N GLU A 190 2.99 -0.95 -11.57
CA GLU A 190 4.27 -0.21 -11.64
C GLU A 190 4.05 1.27 -11.99
N ARG A 191 3.26 1.56 -13.02
CA ARG A 191 2.96 2.94 -13.45
C ARG A 191 2.22 3.73 -12.37
N PHE A 192 1.17 3.15 -11.80
CA PHE A 192 0.37 3.79 -10.76
C PHE A 192 1.20 4.04 -9.51
N GLY A 193 1.98 3.03 -9.05
CA GLY A 193 2.87 3.16 -7.90
C GLY A 193 4.01 4.17 -8.11
N ALA A 194 4.34 4.53 -9.35
CA ALA A 194 5.35 5.54 -9.66
C ALA A 194 4.83 6.99 -9.56
N LEU A 195 3.52 7.22 -9.46
CA LEU A 195 2.92 8.56 -9.35
C LEU A 195 3.20 9.19 -7.98
N ASP A 196 3.43 10.49 -7.92
CA ASP A 196 3.79 11.18 -6.66
C ASP A 196 2.71 11.01 -5.58
N ALA A 197 1.43 11.11 -5.94
CA ALA A 197 0.31 10.86 -5.03
C ALA A 197 0.33 9.42 -4.46
N ALA A 198 0.65 8.43 -5.31
CA ALA A 198 0.73 7.03 -4.90
C ALA A 198 2.00 6.77 -4.06
N LYS A 199 3.15 7.34 -4.43
CA LYS A 199 4.40 7.28 -3.66
C LYS A 199 4.30 7.95 -2.29
N ALA A 200 3.45 8.95 -2.13
CA ALA A 200 3.23 9.56 -0.82
C ALA A 200 2.39 8.67 0.11
N ILE A 201 1.50 7.85 -0.46
CA ILE A 201 0.47 7.12 0.32
C ILE A 201 0.79 5.63 0.47
N LEU A 202 1.21 4.96 -0.60
CA LEU A 202 1.41 3.50 -0.61
C LEU A 202 2.62 3.07 0.26
N PRO A 203 3.78 3.77 0.21
CA PRO A 203 4.89 3.50 1.13
C PRO A 203 4.54 3.78 2.59
N ASP A 204 3.74 4.80 2.92
CA ASP A 204 3.34 5.10 4.32
C ASP A 204 2.61 3.92 4.99
N VAL A 205 1.81 3.17 4.22
CA VAL A 205 1.13 1.95 4.72
C VAL A 205 2.10 0.79 4.89
N ALA A 206 2.93 0.49 3.89
CA ALA A 206 3.95 -0.56 4.03
C ALA A 206 4.93 -0.22 5.17
N LEU A 207 5.32 1.04 5.29
CA LEU A 207 6.18 1.56 6.35
C LEU A 207 5.55 1.43 7.73
N LYS A 208 4.29 1.82 7.91
CA LYS A 208 3.60 1.64 9.20
C LYS A 208 3.45 0.17 9.59
N GLN A 209 3.19 -0.74 8.65
CA GLN A 209 3.22 -2.18 8.93
C GLN A 209 4.61 -2.63 9.35
N THR A 210 5.62 -2.18 8.63
CA THR A 210 7.01 -2.57 8.90
C THR A 210 7.46 -2.00 10.24
N PHE A 211 7.12 -0.75 10.57
CA PHE A 211 7.42 -0.14 11.87
C PHE A 211 6.68 -0.83 13.02
N ALA A 212 5.40 -1.16 12.87
CA ALA A 212 4.68 -1.95 13.88
C ALA A 212 5.28 -3.35 14.07
N ALA A 213 5.76 -3.97 12.98
CA ALA A 213 6.48 -5.24 13.05
C ALA A 213 7.86 -5.08 13.73
N VAL A 214 8.57 -3.99 13.47
CA VAL A 214 9.83 -3.63 14.12
C VAL A 214 9.63 -3.40 15.62
N GLU A 215 8.59 -2.67 16.04
CA GLU A 215 8.25 -2.48 17.45
C GLU A 215 7.90 -3.81 18.14
N THR A 216 7.18 -4.69 17.46
CA THR A 216 6.90 -6.04 17.95
C THR A 216 8.18 -6.87 18.08
N LEU A 217 9.09 -6.76 17.11
CA LEU A 217 10.36 -7.46 17.11
C LEU A 217 11.32 -6.91 18.18
N GLU A 218 11.30 -5.60 18.43
CA GLU A 218 12.05 -4.92 19.49
C GLU A 218 11.61 -5.43 20.86
N ALA A 219 10.29 -5.52 21.09
CA ALA A 219 9.73 -6.11 22.31
C ALA A 219 10.13 -7.59 22.45
N ALA A 220 10.03 -8.37 21.36
CA ALA A 220 10.46 -9.77 21.35
C ALA A 220 11.97 -9.93 21.62
N PHE A 221 12.81 -9.06 21.05
CA PHE A 221 14.26 -9.07 21.30
C PHE A 221 14.54 -8.81 22.78
N LYS A 222 13.88 -7.83 23.39
CA LYS A 222 14.02 -7.54 24.82
C LYS A 222 13.72 -8.76 25.69
N ASP A 223 12.61 -9.43 25.42
CA ASP A 223 12.16 -10.58 26.21
C ASP A 223 13.03 -11.83 26.00
N LEU A 224 13.40 -12.12 24.75
CA LEU A 224 14.15 -13.32 24.40
C LEU A 224 15.63 -13.20 24.73
N SER A 225 16.24 -12.06 24.45
CA SER A 225 17.66 -11.82 24.74
C SER A 225 17.92 -11.74 26.24
N LYS A 226 16.91 -11.36 27.05
CA LYS A 226 17.07 -11.07 28.50
C LYS A 226 18.19 -10.05 28.76
N GLY A 227 18.31 -9.06 27.87
CA GLY A 227 19.35 -8.02 27.93
C GLY A 227 20.73 -8.46 27.43
N LYS A 228 20.82 -9.60 26.75
CA LYS A 228 22.07 -10.11 26.16
C LYS A 228 22.26 -9.61 24.72
N PRO A 229 23.47 -9.74 24.16
CA PRO A 229 23.82 -9.17 22.85
C PRO A 229 23.02 -9.70 21.64
N PHE A 230 22.51 -10.93 21.72
CA PHE A 230 21.84 -11.66 20.63
C PHE A 230 20.51 -12.28 21.10
N PHE A 231 19.64 -12.65 20.15
CA PHE A 231 18.44 -13.46 20.46
C PHE A 231 18.81 -14.81 21.07
N GLY A 232 19.96 -15.37 20.69
CA GLY A 232 20.56 -16.56 21.32
C GLY A 232 21.20 -16.31 22.70
N GLY A 233 21.11 -15.10 23.24
CA GLY A 233 21.75 -14.72 24.50
C GLY A 233 23.16 -14.18 24.27
N ASP A 234 24.15 -14.84 24.87
CA ASP A 234 25.57 -14.45 24.80
C ASP A 234 26.22 -14.75 23.44
N SER A 235 25.56 -15.54 22.59
CA SER A 235 26.05 -15.98 21.28
C SER A 235 24.94 -15.97 20.24
N VAL A 236 25.33 -15.89 18.97
CA VAL A 236 24.42 -15.96 17.81
C VAL A 236 23.59 -17.25 17.86
N GLY A 237 22.26 -17.09 17.90
CA GLY A 237 21.29 -18.17 17.85
C GLY A 237 20.59 -18.27 16.50
N TYR A 238 19.60 -19.15 16.42
CA TYR A 238 18.82 -19.38 15.19
C TYR A 238 18.15 -18.10 14.67
N LEU A 239 17.49 -17.34 15.56
CA LEU A 239 16.79 -16.11 15.17
C LEU A 239 17.77 -15.03 14.69
N ASP A 240 18.96 -14.96 15.27
CA ASP A 240 20.00 -14.03 14.82
C ASP A 240 20.43 -14.31 13.39
N ILE A 241 20.57 -15.60 13.01
CA ILE A 241 20.93 -15.99 11.64
C ILE A 241 19.79 -15.68 10.66
N VAL A 242 18.55 -16.03 11.01
CA VAL A 242 17.38 -15.83 10.16
C VAL A 242 17.15 -14.33 9.90
N LEU A 243 17.17 -13.51 10.94
CA LEU A 243 16.96 -12.07 10.84
C LEU A 243 18.19 -11.37 10.26
N GLY A 244 19.39 -11.84 10.60
CA GLY A 244 20.65 -11.30 10.09
C GLY A 244 20.79 -11.42 8.57
N GLY A 245 20.20 -12.45 7.96
CA GLY A 245 20.11 -12.61 6.51
C GLY A 245 19.25 -11.54 5.81
N LEU A 246 18.38 -10.84 6.55
CA LEU A 246 17.52 -9.77 6.02
C LEU A 246 18.17 -8.39 6.08
N ILE A 247 19.25 -8.21 6.86
CA ILE A 247 19.94 -6.92 7.06
C ILE A 247 20.33 -6.23 5.73
N PRO A 248 20.89 -6.93 4.71
CA PRO A 248 21.24 -6.29 3.44
C PRO A 248 20.00 -5.77 2.68
N MET A 249 18.86 -6.43 2.81
CA MET A 249 17.59 -5.95 2.24
C MET A 249 17.10 -4.69 2.95
N VAL A 250 17.29 -4.62 4.28
CA VAL A 250 16.99 -3.42 5.06
C VAL A 250 17.82 -2.25 4.55
N TYR A 251 19.15 -2.35 4.60
CA TYR A 251 20.03 -1.27 4.14
C TYR A 251 19.86 -0.89 2.68
N TYR A 252 19.57 -1.86 1.81
CA TYR A 252 19.19 -1.58 0.43
C TYR A 252 17.90 -0.74 0.35
N GLY A 253 16.90 -1.07 1.16
CA GLY A 253 15.68 -0.29 1.29
C GLY A 253 15.94 1.13 1.82
N GLU A 254 16.79 1.28 2.83
CA GLU A 254 17.15 2.59 3.39
C GLU A 254 17.85 3.47 2.37
N ALA A 255 18.87 2.94 1.70
CA ALA A 255 19.62 3.66 0.67
C ALA A 255 18.78 4.02 -0.56
N ARG A 256 17.77 3.21 -0.89
CA ARG A 256 16.96 3.38 -2.09
C ARG A 256 15.74 4.27 -1.88
N TYR A 257 15.09 4.16 -0.73
CA TYR A 257 13.82 4.81 -0.45
C TYR A 257 13.93 5.91 0.61
N GLY A 258 15.12 6.12 1.20
CA GLY A 258 15.34 7.11 2.25
C GLY A 258 14.59 6.77 3.55
N ILE A 259 14.37 5.47 3.78
CA ILE A 259 13.63 4.95 4.92
C ILE A 259 14.63 4.59 6.01
N GLU A 260 14.43 5.02 7.24
CA GLU A 260 15.19 4.51 8.38
C GLU A 260 14.33 3.46 9.07
N LEU A 261 14.67 2.18 8.90
CA LEU A 261 13.83 1.08 9.36
C LEU A 261 14.01 0.81 10.85
N PHE A 262 15.25 0.85 11.30
CA PHE A 262 15.62 0.80 12.71
C PHE A 262 16.21 2.13 13.13
N ASP A 263 15.75 2.68 14.25
CA ASP A 263 16.33 3.90 14.84
C ASP A 263 16.31 3.84 16.36
N ASP A 264 17.08 4.74 16.97
CA ASP A 264 17.26 4.81 18.42
C ASP A 264 15.99 5.17 19.21
N THR A 265 14.99 5.76 18.55
CA THR A 265 13.72 6.15 19.18
C THR A 265 12.75 4.97 19.25
N ARG A 266 12.61 4.21 18.16
CA ARG A 266 11.62 3.12 18.05
C ARG A 266 12.19 1.74 18.36
N SER A 267 13.44 1.49 18.00
CA SER A 267 14.05 0.16 18.06
C SER A 267 15.52 0.17 18.49
N PRO A 268 15.86 0.77 19.65
CA PRO A 268 17.24 0.94 20.09
C PRO A 268 17.98 -0.39 20.32
N LEU A 269 17.28 -1.44 20.77
CA LEU A 269 17.93 -2.74 20.99
C LEU A 269 18.25 -3.44 19.68
N LEU A 270 17.35 -3.34 18.69
CA LEU A 270 17.57 -3.88 17.36
C LEU A 270 18.66 -3.11 16.59
N VAL A 271 18.76 -1.78 16.74
CA VAL A 271 19.90 -1.01 16.19
C VAL A 271 21.22 -1.59 16.70
N ALA A 272 21.34 -1.70 18.02
CA ALA A 272 22.56 -2.22 18.63
C ALA A 272 22.81 -3.70 18.27
N TRP A 273 21.75 -4.50 18.06
CA TRP A 273 21.85 -5.87 17.60
C TRP A 273 22.36 -5.96 16.15
N VAL A 274 21.82 -5.14 15.23
CA VAL A 274 22.26 -5.08 13.83
C VAL A 274 23.74 -4.73 13.74
N GLU A 275 24.20 -3.74 14.50
CA GLU A 275 25.63 -3.37 14.56
C GLU A 275 26.49 -4.54 15.03
N ARG A 276 26.09 -5.22 16.11
CA ARG A 276 26.82 -6.37 16.66
C ARG A 276 26.85 -7.54 15.69
N PHE A 277 25.74 -7.84 15.03
CA PHE A 277 25.65 -8.92 14.05
C PHE A 277 26.50 -8.61 12.81
N GLY A 278 26.40 -7.38 12.27
CA GLY A 278 27.20 -6.93 11.13
C GLY A 278 28.70 -6.87 11.41
N ALA A 279 29.11 -6.70 12.67
CA ALA A 279 30.50 -6.72 13.07
C ALA A 279 31.14 -8.12 13.03
N LEU A 280 30.34 -9.20 13.01
CA LEU A 280 30.83 -10.58 12.99
C LEU A 280 31.59 -10.89 11.69
N ASP A 281 32.74 -11.54 11.80
CA ASP A 281 33.55 -11.92 10.64
C ASP A 281 32.77 -12.81 9.65
N ALA A 282 31.91 -13.70 10.18
CA ALA A 282 31.02 -14.54 9.37
C ALA A 282 29.97 -13.72 8.61
N ALA A 283 29.44 -12.65 9.21
CA ALA A 283 28.48 -11.77 8.54
C ALA A 283 29.18 -10.94 7.45
N LYS A 284 30.34 -10.34 7.75
CA LYS A 284 31.15 -9.58 6.77
C LYS A 284 31.57 -10.41 5.56
N ALA A 285 31.81 -11.71 5.75
CA ALA A 285 32.21 -12.60 4.67
C ALA A 285 31.06 -13.00 3.72
N ILE A 286 29.80 -12.92 4.18
CA ILE A 286 28.63 -13.50 3.47
C ILE A 286 27.64 -12.42 3.04
N LEU A 287 27.46 -11.37 3.83
CA LEU A 287 26.46 -10.34 3.53
C LEU A 287 26.89 -9.56 2.27
N PRO A 288 26.01 -9.43 1.28
CA PRO A 288 26.29 -8.69 0.06
C PRO A 288 26.52 -7.21 0.34
N ASP A 289 27.45 -6.64 -0.43
CA ASP A 289 27.77 -5.22 -0.43
C ASP A 289 26.54 -4.40 -0.90
N VAL A 290 26.02 -3.58 0.00
CA VAL A 290 24.79 -2.80 -0.20
C VAL A 290 24.97 -1.80 -1.35
N ASP A 291 26.14 -1.21 -1.52
CA ASP A 291 26.40 -0.25 -2.60
C ASP A 291 26.32 -0.95 -3.96
N LYS A 292 26.87 -2.17 -4.06
CA LYS A 292 26.75 -2.98 -5.28
C LYS A 292 25.31 -3.42 -5.57
N LEU A 293 24.49 -3.68 -4.55
CA LEU A 293 23.07 -3.97 -4.73
C LEU A 293 22.29 -2.76 -5.25
N VAL A 294 22.60 -1.55 -4.73
CA VAL A 294 22.01 -0.29 -5.19
C VAL A 294 22.40 -0.01 -6.65
N GLU A 295 23.68 -0.18 -7.02
CA GLU A 295 24.17 -0.03 -8.38
C GLU A 295 23.52 -1.03 -9.36
N TYR A 296 23.46 -2.30 -8.98
CA TYR A 296 22.82 -3.35 -9.78
C TYR A 296 21.33 -3.07 -10.04
N SER A 297 20.62 -2.56 -9.02
CA SER A 297 19.22 -2.14 -9.15
C SER A 297 19.05 -0.95 -10.11
N LYS A 298 19.90 0.09 -10.00
CA LYS A 298 19.92 1.22 -10.95
C LYS A 298 20.17 0.74 -12.38
N MET A 299 21.09 -0.21 -12.57
CA MET A 299 21.36 -0.82 -13.87
C MET A 299 20.13 -1.55 -14.44
N LYS A 300 19.42 -2.36 -13.63
CA LYS A 300 18.20 -3.04 -14.06
C LYS A 300 17.10 -2.05 -14.47
N GLN A 301 16.95 -0.95 -13.74
CA GLN A 301 15.95 0.07 -14.05
C GLN A 301 16.27 0.83 -15.34
N ALA A 302 17.54 1.18 -15.54
CA ALA A 302 17.98 1.79 -16.80
C ALA A 302 17.73 0.86 -18.00
N ARG A 303 17.96 -0.45 -17.84
CA ARG A 303 17.65 -1.45 -18.88
C ARG A 303 16.15 -1.59 -19.15
N ALA A 304 15.33 -1.64 -18.11
CA ALA A 304 13.88 -1.70 -18.24
C ALA A 304 13.32 -0.43 -18.93
N ALA A 305 13.82 0.75 -18.56
CA ALA A 305 13.45 2.01 -19.18
C ALA A 305 13.88 2.08 -20.67
N ALA A 306 15.07 1.59 -21.00
CA ALA A 306 15.57 1.53 -22.38
C ALA A 306 14.75 0.57 -23.27
N MET A 307 14.33 -0.58 -22.72
CA MET A 307 13.46 -1.52 -23.44
C MET A 307 12.05 -0.95 -23.66
N ALA A 308 11.53 -0.17 -22.72
CA ALA A 308 10.24 0.52 -22.87
C ALA A 308 10.27 1.58 -23.98
N THR A 309 11.38 2.30 -24.14
CA THR A 309 11.55 3.29 -25.23
C THR A 309 11.72 2.65 -26.61
N ASP A 310 12.33 1.47 -26.72
CA ASP A 310 12.42 0.75 -28.00
C ASP A 310 11.04 0.24 -28.47
N THR A 311 10.18 -0.17 -27.53
CA THR A 311 8.84 -0.67 -27.83
C THR A 311 7.89 0.45 -28.29
N SER A 312 8.10 1.70 -27.83
CA SER A 312 7.35 2.87 -28.33
C SER A 312 7.84 3.41 -29.67
N SER A 313 9.06 3.05 -30.09
CA SER A 313 9.69 3.50 -31.34
C SER A 313 9.37 2.58 -32.52
N SER A 314 8.72 1.45 -32.25
CA SER A 314 8.44 0.38 -33.21
C SER A 314 6.99 0.34 -33.71
N ASN A 315 6.18 1.35 -33.34
CA ASN A 315 4.78 1.51 -33.78
C ASN A 315 4.61 2.74 -34.66
#